data_AF-A0A2P5DDP9-F1
#
_entry.id   AF-A0A2P5DDP9-F1
#
_cell.length_a   1.000
_cell.length_b   1.000
_cell.length_c   1.000
_cell.angle_alpha   90.00
_cell.angle_beta   90.00
_cell.angle_gamma   90.00
#
_symmetry.space_group_name_H-M   'P 1'
#
loop_
_entity.id
_entity.type
_entity.pdbx_description
1 polymer ?
#
loop_
_entity_poly.entity_id
_entity_poly.type
_entity_poly.pdbx_seq_one_letter_code
_entity_poly.pdbx_strand_id
1 'polypeptide(L)'
;MAKKSKILVIKGTGYFGKFLVKARAEASHPTFALVRESTVSNPEKLDLFESFKSSGVTLLYVSTKLYVLPQLGQPNGKVPPRDQVVVLGDGNRKGVFVEEEDIATYTIKAVEDPRTLNKTLFVRPPANILSFNEIVSIRENKNGKTLEKTYVLEDQSVKTQISQG
;
A
#
# COMPACT_ATOMS: atom_id res chain seq x y z
N MET A 1 10.54 -30.51 13.89
CA MET A 1 9.56 -29.44 13.56
C MET A 1 10.32 -28.22 13.09
N ALA A 2 9.84 -27.52 12.05
CA ALA A 2 10.45 -26.27 11.60
C ALA A 2 10.20 -25.15 12.63
N LYS A 3 11.21 -24.31 12.88
CA LYS A 3 11.13 -23.19 13.83
C LYS A 3 10.24 -22.09 13.23
N LYS A 4 9.05 -21.84 13.79
CA LYS A 4 8.17 -20.76 13.31
C LYS A 4 8.87 -19.41 13.40
N SER A 5 9.03 -18.73 12.27
CA SER A 5 9.65 -17.41 12.17
C SER A 5 8.81 -16.34 12.90
N LYS A 6 9.46 -15.37 13.52
CA LYS A 6 8.83 -14.18 14.11
C LYS A 6 9.08 -12.98 13.20
N ILE A 7 8.06 -12.19 12.88
CA ILE A 7 8.20 -10.96 12.08
C ILE A 7 7.44 -9.83 12.76
N LEU A 8 8.06 -8.64 12.71
CA LEU A 8 7.49 -7.36 13.09
C LEU A 8 7.05 -6.60 11.84
N VAL A 9 5.76 -6.28 11.73
CA VAL A 9 5.23 -5.45 10.65
C VAL A 9 5.23 -3.99 11.07
N ILE A 10 6.18 -3.22 10.55
CA ILE A 10 6.23 -1.76 10.71
C ILE A 10 5.11 -1.13 9.88
N LYS A 11 4.41 -0.11 10.41
CA LYS A 11 3.18 0.46 9.82
C LYS A 11 2.09 -0.61 9.57
N GLY A 12 1.92 -1.58 10.47
CA GLY A 12 0.90 -2.63 10.38
C GLY A 12 -0.56 -2.13 10.32
N THR A 13 -0.81 -0.86 10.66
CA THR A 13 -2.12 -0.18 10.55
C THR A 13 -2.21 0.77 9.35
N GLY A 14 -1.19 0.76 8.47
CA GLY A 14 -1.18 1.44 7.19
C GLY A 14 -1.95 0.69 6.11
N TYR A 15 -2.06 1.29 4.93
CA TYR A 15 -2.89 0.78 3.82
C TYR A 15 -2.50 -0.65 3.41
N PHE A 16 -1.21 -0.89 3.14
CA PHE A 16 -0.65 -2.22 2.87
C PHE A 16 -0.49 -3.07 4.14
N GLY A 17 0.08 -2.48 5.21
CA GLY A 17 0.51 -3.23 6.39
C GLY A 17 -0.59 -4.05 7.06
N LYS A 18 -1.86 -3.63 6.96
CA LYS A 18 -2.99 -4.35 7.55
C LYS A 18 -3.23 -5.73 6.94
N PHE A 19 -3.05 -5.86 5.63
CA PHE A 19 -3.24 -7.12 4.91
C PHE A 19 -2.11 -8.09 5.23
N LEU A 20 -0.87 -7.59 5.31
CA LEU A 20 0.30 -8.38 5.72
C LEU A 20 0.18 -8.90 7.16
N VAL A 21 -0.35 -8.09 8.09
CA VAL A 21 -0.64 -8.53 9.46
C VAL A 21 -1.70 -9.63 9.47
N LYS A 22 -2.83 -9.44 8.76
CA LYS A 22 -3.94 -10.38 8.73
C LYS A 22 -3.56 -11.73 8.12
N ALA A 23 -3.01 -11.74 6.90
CA ALA A 23 -2.63 -12.97 6.19
C ALA A 23 -1.62 -13.81 6.98
N ARG A 24 -0.71 -13.15 7.72
CA ARG A 24 0.28 -13.84 8.56
C ARG A 24 -0.30 -14.44 9.83
N ALA A 25 -1.31 -13.80 10.39
CA ALA A 25 -2.06 -14.28 11.55
C ALA A 25 -2.93 -15.48 11.17
N GLU A 26 -3.64 -15.41 10.04
CA GLU A 26 -4.41 -16.52 9.45
C GLU A 26 -3.50 -17.74 9.16
N ALA A 27 -2.29 -17.51 8.64
CA ALA A 27 -1.26 -18.54 8.47
C ALA A 27 -0.66 -19.07 9.80
N SER A 28 -1.23 -18.72 10.96
CA SER A 28 -0.83 -19.21 12.28
C SER A 28 0.64 -18.94 12.65
N HIS A 29 1.21 -17.84 12.15
CA HIS A 29 2.59 -17.42 12.45
C HIS A 29 2.62 -16.34 13.54
N PRO A 30 3.52 -16.43 14.55
CA PRO A 30 3.65 -15.43 15.60
C PRO A 30 3.95 -14.03 15.04
N THR A 31 2.97 -13.13 15.09
CA THR A 31 2.98 -11.84 14.37
C THR A 31 2.90 -10.66 15.32
N PHE A 32 3.83 -9.72 15.14
CA PHE A 32 3.87 -8.47 15.88
C PHE A 32 3.54 -7.32 14.92
N ALA A 33 2.58 -6.48 15.26
CA ALA A 33 2.21 -5.31 14.47
C ALA A 33 2.62 -4.03 15.22
N LEU A 34 3.40 -3.18 14.56
CA LEU A 34 3.81 -1.89 15.11
C LEU A 34 2.72 -0.85 14.86
N VAL A 35 2.14 -0.34 15.95
CA VAL A 35 0.98 0.56 16.01
C VAL A 35 1.42 1.91 16.59
N ARG A 36 0.80 3.00 16.16
CA ARG A 36 0.97 4.30 16.82
C ARG A 36 -0.20 4.56 17.76
N GLU A 37 0.05 5.09 18.96
CA GLU A 37 -0.99 5.41 19.95
C GLU A 37 -2.06 6.34 19.35
N SER A 38 -1.66 7.37 18.63
CA SER A 38 -2.55 8.27 17.87
C SER A 38 -3.39 7.59 16.78
N THR A 39 -3.04 6.36 16.39
CA THR A 39 -3.84 5.52 15.48
C THR A 39 -4.85 4.66 16.22
N VAL A 40 -4.60 4.32 17.50
CA VAL A 40 -5.55 3.63 18.40
C VAL A 40 -6.70 4.55 18.77
N SER A 41 -6.41 5.84 18.99
CA SER A 41 -7.42 6.86 19.29
C SER A 41 -8.33 7.22 18.10
N ASN A 42 -8.12 6.68 16.90
CA ASN A 42 -9.02 6.89 15.76
C ASN A 42 -10.16 5.84 15.79
N PRO A 43 -11.43 6.25 15.98
CA PRO A 43 -12.57 5.32 15.99
C PRO A 43 -12.72 4.52 14.68
N GLU A 44 -12.33 5.08 13.52
CA GLU A 44 -12.37 4.41 12.21
C GLU A 44 -11.46 3.16 12.11
N LYS A 45 -10.59 2.93 13.11
CA LYS A 45 -9.64 1.82 13.13
C LYS A 45 -9.88 0.84 14.27
N LEU A 46 -10.90 1.02 15.11
CA LEU A 46 -11.23 0.11 16.21
C LEU A 46 -11.48 -1.32 15.70
N ASP A 47 -12.32 -1.46 14.67
CA ASP A 47 -12.61 -2.76 14.04
C ASP A 47 -11.35 -3.48 13.54
N LEU A 48 -10.37 -2.72 13.03
CA LEU A 48 -9.09 -3.27 12.60
C LEU A 48 -8.30 -3.82 13.79
N PHE A 49 -8.24 -3.10 14.91
CA PHE A 49 -7.56 -3.56 16.11
C PHE A 49 -8.23 -4.78 16.74
N GLU A 50 -9.56 -4.83 16.78
CA GLU A 50 -10.27 -6.02 17.25
C GLU A 50 -10.04 -7.22 16.31
N SER A 51 -10.01 -7.01 14.99
CA SER A 51 -9.65 -8.06 14.02
C SER A 51 -8.22 -8.60 14.20
N PHE A 52 -7.28 -7.74 14.61
CA PHE A 52 -5.90 -8.16 14.89
C PHE A 52 -5.82 -8.96 16.20
N LYS A 53 -6.50 -8.50 17.26
CA LYS A 53 -6.57 -9.23 18.54
C LYS A 53 -7.21 -10.61 18.37
N SER A 54 -8.35 -10.70 17.68
CA SER A 54 -9.04 -11.97 17.44
C SER A 54 -8.23 -12.94 16.57
N SER A 55 -7.38 -12.42 15.69
CA SER A 55 -6.42 -13.21 14.90
C SER A 55 -5.13 -13.57 15.67
N GLY A 56 -5.00 -13.21 16.96
CA GLY A 56 -3.82 -13.53 17.78
C GLY A 56 -2.57 -12.67 17.50
N VAL A 57 -2.73 -11.49 16.89
CA VAL A 57 -1.64 -10.55 16.64
C VAL A 57 -1.25 -9.81 17.91
N THR A 58 0.04 -9.73 18.21
CA THR A 58 0.57 -8.90 19.29
C THR A 58 0.77 -7.46 18.80
N LEU A 59 0.06 -6.50 19.40
CA LEU A 59 0.21 -5.08 19.08
C LEU A 59 1.33 -4.45 19.91
N LEU A 60 2.24 -3.71 19.26
CA LEU A 60 3.34 -2.98 19.89
C LEU A 60 3.17 -1.49 19.61
N TYR A 61 3.08 -0.65 20.65
CA TYR A 61 2.79 0.78 20.52
C TYR A 61 4.07 1.63 20.46
N VAL A 62 4.12 2.60 19.54
CA VAL A 62 5.24 3.55 19.36
C VAL A 62 4.77 4.93 18.90
N SER A 63 5.47 6.00 19.27
CA SER A 63 5.17 7.36 18.80
C SER A 63 6.14 7.80 17.69
N THR A 64 5.64 8.03 16.47
CA THR A 64 6.35 8.65 15.33
C THR A 64 5.36 9.34 14.38
N LYS A 65 5.82 10.24 13.48
CA LYS A 65 5.01 10.87 12.41
C LYS A 65 5.59 10.55 11.03
N LEU A 66 4.77 10.04 10.09
CA LEU A 66 5.08 9.87 8.65
C LEU A 66 3.85 9.33 7.90
N TYR A 67 3.51 9.90 6.74
CA TYR A 67 2.39 9.52 5.84
C TYR A 67 2.98 8.81 4.58
N VAL A 68 2.52 8.85 3.32
CA VAL A 68 1.22 9.09 2.61
C VAL A 68 1.06 7.90 1.61
N LEU A 69 -0.12 7.63 1.03
CA LEU A 69 -0.27 6.84 -0.24
C LEU A 69 -1.66 6.83 -0.96
N PRO A 70 -2.86 7.04 -0.33
CA PRO A 70 -4.16 6.76 -0.98
C PRO A 70 -4.58 7.64 -2.19
N GLN A 71 -3.74 8.57 -2.63
CA GLN A 71 -4.17 9.76 -3.39
C GLN A 71 -3.56 9.85 -4.80
N LEU A 72 -2.96 8.76 -5.30
CA LEU A 72 -2.19 8.73 -6.56
C LEU A 72 -1.11 9.83 -6.62
N GLY A 73 -0.56 10.22 -5.46
CA GLY A 73 0.41 11.32 -5.33
C GLY A 73 -0.17 12.74 -5.40
N GLN A 74 -1.50 12.92 -5.52
CA GLN A 74 -2.11 14.26 -5.57
C GLN A 74 -2.12 14.94 -4.19
N PRO A 75 -1.66 16.20 -4.07
CA PRO A 75 -1.47 16.86 -2.78
C PRO A 75 -2.76 17.21 -2.01
N ASN A 76 -3.95 17.21 -2.64
CA ASN A 76 -5.18 17.76 -2.04
C ASN A 76 -6.44 16.85 -2.13
N GLY A 77 -6.32 15.59 -2.54
CA GLY A 77 -7.50 14.74 -2.78
C GLY A 77 -8.01 13.96 -1.55
N LYS A 78 -9.11 14.37 -0.91
CA LYS A 78 -9.86 13.49 0.03
C LYS A 78 -10.73 12.44 -0.68
N VAL A 79 -10.92 12.57 -1.99
CA VAL A 79 -11.79 11.73 -2.83
C VAL A 79 -11.03 11.35 -4.10
N PRO A 80 -11.14 10.11 -4.62
CA PRO A 80 -10.58 9.74 -5.92
C PRO A 80 -11.08 10.68 -7.04
N PRO A 81 -10.24 11.16 -7.96
CA PRO A 81 -10.64 12.16 -8.95
C PRO A 81 -11.80 11.66 -9.82
N ARG A 82 -12.81 12.53 -10.03
CA ARG A 82 -14.06 12.19 -10.72
C ARG A 82 -14.16 12.76 -12.13
N ASP A 83 -13.51 13.91 -12.37
CA ASP A 83 -13.69 14.71 -13.58
C ASP A 83 -12.34 15.01 -14.28
N GLN A 84 -11.30 15.34 -13.50
CA GLN A 84 -9.94 15.65 -14.00
C GLN A 84 -8.86 14.77 -13.36
N VAL A 85 -7.77 14.48 -14.08
CA VAL A 85 -6.59 13.78 -13.59
C VAL A 85 -5.30 14.48 -14.04
N VAL A 86 -4.40 14.72 -13.09
CA VAL A 86 -3.06 15.24 -13.36
C VAL A 86 -2.14 14.06 -13.68
N VAL A 87 -1.52 14.10 -14.85
CA VAL A 87 -0.52 13.14 -15.32
C VAL A 87 0.86 13.79 -15.18
N LEU A 88 1.80 13.11 -14.53
CA LEU A 88 3.19 13.57 -14.43
C LEU A 88 3.98 13.09 -15.66
N GLY A 89 4.69 14.00 -16.32
CA GLY A 89 5.37 13.73 -17.58
C GLY A 89 4.40 13.41 -18.72
N ASP A 90 4.67 12.36 -19.48
CA ASP A 90 3.86 11.88 -20.60
C ASP A 90 2.84 10.79 -20.23
N GLY A 91 2.92 10.26 -19.01
CA GLY A 91 2.08 9.17 -18.51
C GLY A 91 2.39 7.78 -19.07
N ASN A 92 3.38 7.61 -19.96
CA ASN A 92 3.64 6.34 -20.66
C ASN A 92 4.65 5.43 -19.94
N ARG A 93 5.42 5.96 -18.97
CA ARG A 93 6.33 5.13 -18.17
C ARG A 93 5.55 4.04 -17.42
N LYS A 94 5.97 2.78 -17.59
CA LYS A 94 5.31 1.62 -16.97
C LYS A 94 5.78 1.40 -15.54
N GLY A 95 4.83 1.35 -14.61
CA GLY A 95 5.00 0.85 -13.25
C GLY A 95 4.51 -0.59 -13.11
N VAL A 96 4.63 -1.15 -11.90
CA VAL A 96 4.08 -2.47 -11.55
C VAL A 96 3.04 -2.25 -10.46
N PHE A 97 1.80 -2.64 -10.72
CA PHE A 97 0.64 -2.34 -9.87
C PHE A 97 0.06 -3.63 -9.30
N VAL A 98 0.48 -3.99 -8.10
CA VAL A 98 0.04 -5.22 -7.42
C VAL A 98 -0.86 -4.85 -6.26
N GLU A 99 -2.01 -5.51 -6.15
CA GLU A 99 -2.93 -5.33 -5.01
C GLU A 99 -2.22 -5.67 -3.70
N GLU A 100 -2.58 -4.96 -2.62
CA GLU A 100 -1.93 -5.12 -1.33
C GLU A 100 -2.06 -6.54 -0.75
N GLU A 101 -3.19 -7.21 -1.02
CA GLU A 101 -3.45 -8.58 -0.58
C GLU A 101 -2.52 -9.59 -1.27
N ASP A 102 -2.19 -9.36 -2.54
CA ASP A 102 -1.22 -10.17 -3.29
C ASP A 102 0.20 -9.95 -2.77
N ILE A 103 0.65 -8.70 -2.58
CA ILE A 103 1.98 -8.43 -2.01
C ILE A 103 2.10 -9.03 -0.60
N ALA A 104 1.05 -8.97 0.21
CA ALA A 104 1.01 -9.60 1.53
C ALA A 104 1.17 -11.12 1.41
N THR A 105 0.41 -11.75 0.52
CA THR A 105 0.46 -13.19 0.25
C THR A 105 1.84 -13.65 -0.25
N TYR A 106 2.42 -12.95 -1.23
CA TYR A 106 3.77 -13.24 -1.72
C TYR A 106 4.84 -13.04 -0.65
N THR A 107 4.68 -12.06 0.24
CA THR A 107 5.59 -11.86 1.39
C THR A 107 5.56 -13.06 2.34
N ILE A 108 4.41 -13.63 2.64
CA ILE A 108 4.32 -14.82 3.51
C ILE A 108 4.92 -16.05 2.82
N LYS A 109 4.59 -16.29 1.54
CA LYS A 109 5.20 -17.37 0.76
C LYS A 109 6.73 -17.26 0.73
N ALA A 110 7.27 -16.04 0.63
CA ALA A 110 8.72 -15.78 0.67
C ALA A 110 9.39 -16.00 2.03
N VAL A 111 8.62 -16.03 3.13
CA VAL A 111 9.13 -16.34 4.48
C VAL A 111 9.20 -17.84 4.73
N GLU A 112 8.32 -18.61 4.08
CA GLU A 112 8.24 -20.07 4.20
C GLU A 112 9.12 -20.81 3.18
N ASP A 113 9.34 -20.21 2.01
CA ASP A 113 10.15 -20.81 0.95
C ASP A 113 11.67 -20.66 1.23
N PRO A 114 12.43 -21.75 1.37
CA PRO A 114 13.88 -21.66 1.58
C PRO A 114 14.63 -21.04 0.39
N ARG A 115 14.03 -20.98 -0.80
CA ARG A 115 14.65 -20.41 -2.02
C ARG A 115 14.78 -18.89 -1.97
N THR A 116 13.97 -18.21 -1.14
CA THR A 116 13.95 -16.75 -0.94
C THR A 116 14.76 -16.29 0.28
N LEU A 117 15.27 -17.21 1.10
CA LEU A 117 16.20 -16.87 2.18
C LEU A 117 17.40 -16.09 1.64
N ASN A 118 17.69 -14.94 2.26
CA ASN A 118 18.76 -14.01 1.87
C ASN A 118 18.68 -13.49 0.41
N LYS A 119 17.48 -13.40 -0.18
CA LYS A 119 17.27 -12.85 -1.53
C LYS A 119 16.21 -11.74 -1.56
N THR A 120 16.33 -10.86 -2.55
CA THR A 120 15.29 -9.89 -2.91
C THR A 120 14.24 -10.55 -3.79
N LEU A 121 12.98 -10.57 -3.35
CA LEU A 121 11.86 -11.01 -4.18
C LEU A 121 11.27 -9.81 -4.94
N PHE A 122 11.21 -9.91 -6.27
CA PHE A 122 10.51 -8.96 -7.13
C PHE A 122 9.14 -9.52 -7.53
N VAL A 123 8.06 -9.00 -6.94
CA VAL A 123 6.69 -9.36 -7.35
C VAL A 123 6.32 -8.50 -8.56
N ARG A 124 6.36 -9.10 -9.77
CA ARG A 124 6.08 -8.41 -11.04
C ARG A 124 5.15 -9.25 -11.92
N PRO A 125 3.83 -9.26 -11.67
CA PRO A 125 2.88 -9.97 -12.52
C PRO A 125 2.84 -9.31 -13.91
N PRO A 126 3.01 -10.06 -15.02
CA PRO A 126 3.10 -9.45 -16.36
C PRO A 126 1.86 -8.63 -16.76
N ALA A 127 0.66 -9.06 -16.35
CA ALA A 127 -0.60 -8.35 -16.61
C ALA A 127 -0.73 -7.01 -15.86
N ASN A 128 0.12 -6.79 -14.86
CA ASN A 128 0.07 -5.64 -13.95
C ASN A 128 1.17 -4.61 -14.25
N ILE A 129 1.86 -4.74 -15.39
CA ILE A 129 2.90 -3.81 -15.85
C ILE A 129 2.26 -2.73 -16.75
N LEU A 130 1.72 -1.70 -16.10
CA LEU A 130 0.86 -0.69 -16.70
C LEU A 130 1.50 0.70 -16.62
N SER A 131 1.19 1.56 -17.58
CA SER A 131 1.46 2.99 -17.56
C SER A 131 0.33 3.77 -16.88
N PHE A 132 0.56 5.03 -16.54
CA PHE A 132 -0.49 5.87 -15.94
C PHE A 132 -1.65 6.08 -16.93
N ASN A 133 -1.35 6.21 -18.22
CA ASN A 133 -2.35 6.30 -19.28
C ASN A 133 -3.20 5.02 -19.39
N GLU A 134 -2.59 3.83 -19.31
CA GLU A 134 -3.34 2.55 -19.26
C GLU A 134 -4.25 2.45 -18.02
N ILE A 135 -3.79 2.91 -16.85
CA ILE A 135 -4.61 2.94 -15.61
C ILE A 135 -5.80 3.90 -15.74
N VAL A 136 -5.58 5.09 -16.31
CA VAL A 136 -6.66 6.05 -16.55
C VAL A 136 -7.69 5.45 -17.50
N SER A 137 -7.27 4.81 -18.60
CA SER A 137 -8.18 4.12 -19.53
C SER A 137 -8.98 2.99 -18.87
N ILE A 138 -8.36 2.18 -17.99
CA ILE A 138 -9.07 1.15 -17.20
C ILE A 138 -10.15 1.79 -16.31
N ARG A 139 -9.85 2.95 -15.71
CA ARG A 139 -10.79 3.70 -14.85
C ARG A 139 -11.92 4.38 -15.65
N GLU A 140 -11.61 4.93 -16.82
CA GLU A 140 -12.59 5.51 -17.75
C GLU A 140 -13.58 4.44 -18.22
N ASN A 141 -13.08 3.27 -18.63
CA ASN A 141 -13.88 2.11 -19.02
C ASN A 141 -14.76 1.59 -17.86
N LYS A 142 -14.23 1.52 -16.64
CA LYS A 142 -14.98 1.06 -15.45
C LYS A 142 -16.09 2.01 -15.02
N ASN A 143 -15.90 3.33 -15.24
CA ASN A 143 -16.84 4.35 -14.79
C ASN A 143 -17.77 4.88 -15.91
N GLY A 144 -17.57 4.47 -17.16
CA GLY A 144 -18.32 4.97 -18.32
C GLY A 144 -18.14 6.48 -18.59
N LYS A 145 -17.01 7.06 -18.14
CA LYS A 145 -16.72 8.50 -18.21
C LYS A 145 -15.27 8.75 -18.58
N THR A 146 -15.05 9.57 -19.60
CA THR A 146 -13.75 10.14 -19.94
C THR A 146 -13.31 11.13 -18.86
N LEU A 147 -12.02 11.12 -18.50
CA LEU A 147 -11.42 12.06 -17.56
C LEU A 147 -10.60 13.11 -18.34
N GLU A 148 -10.71 14.37 -17.93
CA GLU A 148 -9.85 15.43 -18.45
C GLU A 148 -8.41 15.21 -17.98
N LYS A 149 -7.45 15.20 -18.91
CA LYS A 149 -6.04 14.82 -18.65
C LYS A 149 -5.14 16.04 -18.74
N THR A 150 -4.63 16.50 -17.60
CA THR A 150 -3.66 17.61 -17.54
C THR A 150 -2.25 17.06 -17.37
N TYR A 151 -1.39 17.26 -18.36
CA TYR A 151 0.01 16.81 -18.32
C TYR A 151 0.91 17.89 -17.70
N VAL A 152 1.73 17.51 -16.72
CA VAL A 152 2.64 18.42 -16.00
C VAL A 152 4.09 17.94 -16.15
N LEU A 153 4.95 18.81 -16.67
CA LEU A 153 6.39 18.54 -16.84
C LEU A 153 7.09 18.39 -15.48
N GLU A 154 8.10 17.51 -15.42
CA GLU A 154 8.76 17.08 -14.18
C GLU A 154 9.29 18.27 -13.35
N ASP A 155 9.87 19.31 -13.99
CA ASP A 155 10.40 20.52 -13.35
C ASP A 155 9.37 21.34 -12.54
N GLN A 156 8.08 21.27 -12.90
CA GLN A 156 7.02 21.96 -12.16
C GLN A 156 6.56 21.13 -10.95
N SER A 157 6.59 19.80 -11.04
CA SER A 157 6.14 18.91 -9.97
C SER A 157 6.96 19.04 -8.67
N VAL A 158 8.28 19.24 -8.80
CA VAL A 158 9.21 19.37 -7.67
C VAL A 158 8.93 20.63 -6.85
N LYS A 159 8.61 21.76 -7.50
CA LYS A 159 8.36 23.04 -6.81
C LYS A 159 7.08 23.02 -5.97
N THR A 160 6.01 22.39 -6.47
CA THR A 160 4.73 22.28 -5.75
C THR A 160 4.82 21.38 -4.51
N GLN A 161 5.69 20.37 -4.51
CA GLN A 161 5.90 19.51 -3.34
C GLN A 161 6.77 20.15 -2.25
N ILE A 162 7.67 21.08 -2.61
CA ILE A 162 8.56 21.76 -1.66
C ILE A 162 7.86 22.93 -0.94
N SER A 163 6.87 23.59 -1.57
CA SER A 163 6.21 24.77 -0.98
C SER A 163 5.07 24.47 0.00
N GLN A 164 4.88 23.20 0.40
CA GLN A 164 3.84 22.75 1.35
C GLN A 164 4.38 21.79 2.43
N GLY A 165 5.70 21.80 2.66
CA GLY A 165 6.38 21.06 3.73
C GLY A 165 6.48 21.84 5.03
#